data_AF-A0A7J7LFR7-F1
#
_entry.id   AF-A0A7J7LFR7-F1
#
_cell.length_a   1.000
_cell.length_b   1.000
_cell.length_c   1.000
_cell.angle_alpha   90.00
_cell.angle_beta   90.00
_cell.angle_gamma   90.00
#
_symmetry.space_group_name_H-M   'P 1'
#
loop_
_entity.id
_entity.type
_entity.pdbx_description
1 polymer ?
#
loop_
_entity_poly.entity_id
_entity_poly.type
_entity_poly.pdbx_seq_one_letter_code
_entity_poly.pdbx_strand_id
1 'polypeptide(L)'
;MGLYVFKIDVLQDLLRSHYPTSNDFRSEIIPMAAEEFNVQHPKFHFFDPQKPIFTSPRFLSQTKIEKSQILNSIISHGCFLRDCHVEHFIVGVRSRLEYGVEINDTMMMGSDYYQTEAEIASIPGERIVPMGVGTKTKISNCIIDKNAKIGKNVIIVNQDKVEEAERPSEGFYIRSDITVVLKNSTILDGTII
;
A
#
# COMPACT_ATOMS: atom_id res chain seq x y z
N MET A 1 -16.30 -2.75 6.55
CA MET A 1 -15.86 -1.92 7.70
C MET A 1 -15.99 -2.64 9.03
N GLY A 2 -16.86 -3.66 9.19
CA GLY A 2 -16.86 -4.54 10.37
C GLY A 2 -17.21 -3.84 11.69
N LEU A 3 -17.78 -2.64 11.61
CA LEU A 3 -18.12 -1.80 12.74
C LEU A 3 -19.56 -1.35 12.51
N TYR A 4 -20.43 -1.70 13.45
CA TYR A 4 -21.87 -1.55 13.32
C TYR A 4 -22.40 -0.89 14.58
N VAL A 5 -23.33 0.03 14.42
CA VAL A 5 -24.04 0.66 15.54
C VAL A 5 -25.49 0.23 15.44
N PHE A 6 -25.98 -0.44 16.48
CA PHE A 6 -27.35 -0.90 16.55
C PHE A 6 -28.07 -0.25 17.74
N LYS A 7 -29.38 -0.02 17.60
CA LYS A 7 -30.25 0.09 18.76
C LYS A 7 -30.32 -1.28 19.43
N ILE A 8 -30.26 -1.33 20.76
CA ILE A 8 -30.20 -2.60 21.52
C ILE A 8 -31.38 -3.50 21.18
N ASP A 9 -32.60 -2.95 21.14
CA ASP A 9 -33.81 -3.74 20.88
C ASP A 9 -33.82 -4.33 19.47
N VAL A 10 -33.34 -3.57 18.48
CA VAL A 10 -33.20 -4.03 17.09
C VAL A 10 -32.15 -5.13 17.00
N LEU A 11 -31.03 -5.00 17.70
CA LEU A 11 -30.01 -6.06 17.72
C LEU A 11 -30.54 -7.36 18.34
N GLN A 12 -31.28 -7.25 19.44
CA GLN A 12 -31.87 -8.42 20.09
C GLN A 12 -32.89 -9.11 19.19
N ASP A 13 -33.75 -8.36 18.52
CA ASP A 13 -34.76 -8.90 17.62
C ASP A 13 -34.13 -9.53 16.36
N LEU A 14 -33.12 -8.87 15.78
CA LEU A 14 -32.35 -9.40 14.65
C LEU A 14 -31.72 -10.76 14.98
N LEU A 15 -31.10 -10.88 16.16
CA LEU A 15 -30.37 -12.09 16.54
C LEU A 15 -31.25 -13.22 17.08
N ARG A 16 -32.40 -12.89 17.68
CA ARG A 16 -33.25 -13.90 18.35
C ARG A 16 -34.44 -14.30 17.49
N SER A 17 -35.02 -13.36 16.76
CA SER A 17 -36.28 -13.57 16.01
C SER A 17 -36.00 -13.78 14.52
N HIS A 18 -35.21 -12.89 13.91
CA HIS A 18 -35.03 -12.89 12.46
C HIS A 18 -33.94 -13.87 11.98
N TYR A 19 -32.77 -13.87 12.63
CA TYR A 19 -31.58 -14.59 12.15
C TYR A 19 -30.91 -15.47 13.22
N PRO A 20 -31.66 -16.37 13.90
CA PRO A 20 -31.14 -17.14 15.04
C PRO A 20 -30.08 -18.18 14.68
N THR A 21 -29.97 -18.56 13.40
CA THR A 21 -29.02 -19.56 12.91
C THR A 21 -27.86 -18.97 12.11
N SER A 22 -27.84 -17.64 11.93
CA SER A 22 -26.76 -16.97 11.20
C SER A 22 -25.47 -16.95 12.02
N ASN A 23 -24.36 -17.19 11.34
CA ASN A 23 -23.03 -17.32 11.94
C ASN A 23 -22.16 -16.08 11.70
N ASP A 24 -22.47 -15.26 10.70
CA ASP A 24 -21.66 -14.09 10.36
C ASP A 24 -22.47 -12.81 10.18
N PHE A 25 -22.11 -11.77 10.94
CA PHE A 25 -22.77 -10.47 10.84
C PHE A 25 -22.59 -9.81 9.47
N ARG A 26 -21.39 -9.93 8.88
CA ARG A 26 -21.02 -9.13 7.70
C ARG A 26 -21.64 -9.67 6.42
N SER A 27 -21.65 -10.99 6.27
CA SER A 27 -22.02 -11.69 5.04
C SER A 27 -23.44 -12.25 5.06
N GLU A 28 -24.03 -12.43 6.24
CA GLU A 28 -25.39 -12.94 6.38
C GLU A 28 -26.32 -11.86 6.97
N ILE A 29 -26.11 -11.46 8.22
CA ILE A 29 -27.09 -10.64 8.97
C ILE A 29 -27.23 -9.23 8.40
N ILE A 30 -26.13 -8.52 8.13
CA ILE A 30 -26.17 -7.13 7.65
C ILE A 30 -26.75 -6.99 6.25
N PRO A 31 -26.38 -7.82 5.24
CA PRO A 31 -27.02 -7.76 3.93
C PRO A 31 -28.53 -7.96 4.00
N MET A 32 -29.01 -8.96 4.74
CA MET A 32 -30.44 -9.21 4.91
C MET A 32 -31.13 -8.08 5.68
N ALA A 33 -30.50 -7.56 6.75
CA ALA A 33 -31.01 -6.41 7.47
C ALA A 33 -30.99 -5.12 6.62
N ALA A 34 -30.09 -4.97 5.65
CA ALA A 34 -30.05 -3.78 4.79
C ALA A 34 -31.23 -3.71 3.80
N GLU A 35 -31.89 -4.84 3.53
CA GLU A 35 -33.13 -4.88 2.74
C GLU A 35 -34.33 -4.34 3.53
N GLU A 36 -34.33 -4.54 4.85
CA GLU A 36 -35.44 -4.19 5.74
C GLU A 36 -35.21 -2.90 6.54
N PHE A 37 -33.95 -2.50 6.73
CA PHE A 37 -33.54 -1.37 7.57
C PHE A 37 -32.68 -0.36 6.81
N ASN A 38 -32.77 0.92 7.20
CA ASN A 38 -31.97 1.99 6.59
C ASN A 38 -30.49 1.92 7.02
N VAL A 39 -29.65 1.32 6.19
CA VAL A 39 -28.21 1.20 6.41
C VAL A 39 -27.46 2.35 5.71
N GLN A 40 -26.67 3.11 6.47
CA GLN A 40 -25.87 4.22 5.95
C GLN A 40 -24.37 3.90 5.94
N HIS A 41 -23.68 4.27 4.86
CA HIS A 41 -22.23 4.17 4.74
C HIS A 41 -21.57 5.56 4.82
N PRO A 42 -20.75 5.83 5.85
CA PRO A 42 -20.07 7.12 5.96
C PRO A 42 -18.92 7.21 4.95
N LYS A 43 -18.71 8.40 4.39
CA LYS A 43 -17.52 8.71 3.59
C LYS A 43 -16.28 8.75 4.48
N PHE A 44 -15.15 8.26 3.98
CA PHE A 44 -13.89 8.24 4.71
C PHE A 44 -12.99 9.41 4.29
N HIS A 45 -12.60 10.23 5.27
CA HIS A 45 -11.68 11.34 5.07
C HIS A 45 -10.65 11.35 6.19
N PHE A 46 -9.35 11.29 5.86
CA PHE A 46 -8.28 11.42 6.85
C PHE A 46 -8.23 12.84 7.47
N PHE A 47 -8.59 13.84 6.67
CA PHE A 47 -8.51 15.25 7.04
C PHE A 47 -9.91 15.80 7.38
N ASP A 48 -10.41 15.42 8.56
CA ASP A 48 -11.54 16.09 9.20
C ASP A 48 -10.99 17.01 10.31
N PRO A 49 -11.08 18.34 10.18
CA PRO A 49 -10.60 19.26 11.21
C PRO A 49 -11.28 19.09 12.58
N GLN A 50 -12.50 18.55 12.61
CA GLN A 50 -13.26 18.31 13.85
C GLN A 50 -12.98 16.90 14.42
N LYS A 51 -12.71 15.92 13.55
CA LYS A 51 -12.52 14.52 13.92
C LYS A 51 -11.30 13.90 13.22
N PRO A 52 -10.09 14.42 13.48
CA PRO A 52 -8.90 13.94 12.78
C PRO A 52 -8.58 12.49 13.18
N ILE A 53 -8.12 11.70 12.21
CA ILE A 53 -7.55 10.39 12.49
C ILE A 53 -6.12 10.58 12.98
N PHE A 54 -5.86 10.21 14.23
CA PHE A 54 -4.53 10.29 14.82
C PHE A 54 -3.67 9.07 14.46
N THR A 55 -2.36 9.29 14.40
CA THR A 55 -1.32 8.27 14.28
C THR A 55 -0.16 8.64 15.20
N SER A 56 0.75 7.71 15.45
CA SER A 56 1.99 7.99 16.18
C SER A 56 2.75 9.19 15.59
N PRO A 57 3.14 10.19 16.40
CA PRO A 57 3.95 11.32 15.95
C PRO A 57 5.38 10.85 15.65
N ARG A 58 5.83 11.02 14.41
CA ARG A 58 7.13 10.48 13.94
C ARG A 58 8.25 11.51 13.79
N PHE A 59 7.96 12.81 13.93
CA PHE A 59 8.93 13.92 13.76
C PHE A 59 9.84 13.77 12.52
N LEU A 60 9.27 13.27 11.41
CA LEU A 60 10.01 13.09 10.15
C LEU A 60 10.28 14.44 9.52
N SER A 61 11.39 14.54 8.79
CA SER A 61 11.67 15.69 7.94
C SER A 61 10.59 15.87 6.88
N GLN A 62 10.59 17.06 6.27
CA GLN A 62 9.83 17.29 5.04
C GLN A 62 10.31 16.35 3.93
N THR A 63 9.42 16.07 2.98
CA THR A 63 9.74 15.29 1.78
C THR A 63 10.57 16.13 0.82
N LYS A 64 11.67 15.55 0.31
CA LYS A 64 12.54 16.18 -0.68
C LYS A 64 12.15 15.69 -2.07
N ILE A 65 11.86 16.63 -2.97
CA ILE A 65 11.46 16.35 -4.36
C ILE A 65 12.40 17.11 -5.28
N GLU A 66 13.04 16.39 -6.19
CA GLU A 66 14.00 16.93 -7.16
C GLU A 66 13.56 16.52 -8.57
N LYS A 67 13.34 17.48 -9.47
CA LYS A 67 13.05 17.25 -10.90
C LYS A 67 11.96 16.19 -11.19
N SER A 68 10.97 16.04 -10.31
CA SER A 68 9.97 14.97 -10.42
C SER A 68 8.62 15.49 -10.91
N GLN A 69 7.85 14.64 -11.59
CA GLN A 69 6.48 14.88 -12.00
C GLN A 69 5.53 14.05 -11.14
N ILE A 70 4.52 14.68 -10.55
CA ILE A 70 3.59 14.07 -9.60
C ILE A 70 2.17 14.43 -10.02
N LEU A 71 1.38 13.43 -10.41
CA LEU A 71 0.00 13.61 -10.87
C LEU A 71 -0.95 12.74 -10.04
N ASN A 72 -2.07 13.32 -9.57
CA ASN A 72 -3.14 12.58 -8.87
C ASN A 72 -2.65 11.69 -7.71
N SER A 73 -1.63 12.14 -6.97
CA SER A 73 -0.87 11.30 -6.03
C SER A 73 -0.80 11.93 -4.63
N ILE A 74 -0.63 11.10 -3.61
CA ILE A 74 -0.46 11.54 -2.21
C ILE A 74 0.95 11.19 -1.75
N ILE A 75 1.69 12.19 -1.28
CA ILE A 75 3.07 12.01 -0.80
C ILE A 75 3.14 12.21 0.71
N SER A 76 3.54 11.16 1.44
CA SER A 76 3.77 11.23 2.88
C SER A 76 5.08 11.95 3.23
N HIS A 77 5.32 12.17 4.52
CA HIS A 77 6.53 12.81 5.05
C HIS A 77 7.81 11.97 4.92
N GLY A 78 8.95 12.65 4.94
CA GLY A 78 10.27 12.02 4.98
C GLY A 78 10.69 11.32 3.68
N CYS A 79 10.00 11.55 2.57
CA CYS A 79 10.31 10.85 1.34
C CYS A 79 11.45 11.53 0.55
N PHE A 80 12.09 10.77 -0.32
CA PHE A 80 13.07 11.25 -1.30
C PHE A 80 12.61 10.85 -2.70
N LEU A 81 12.20 11.83 -3.50
CA LEU A 81 11.79 11.63 -4.89
C LEU A 81 12.80 12.36 -5.79
N ARG A 82 13.52 11.60 -6.62
CA ARG A 82 14.59 12.12 -7.48
C ARG A 82 14.31 11.76 -8.93
N ASP A 83 14.05 12.78 -9.75
CA ASP A 83 13.88 12.66 -11.20
C ASP A 83 12.96 11.50 -11.59
N CYS A 84 11.77 11.46 -10.99
CA CYS A 84 10.80 10.39 -11.21
C CYS A 84 9.47 10.92 -11.73
N HIS A 85 8.71 10.04 -12.38
CA HIS A 85 7.35 10.28 -12.81
C HIS A 85 6.42 9.38 -11.99
N VAL A 86 5.50 9.97 -11.24
CA VAL A 86 4.49 9.21 -10.50
C VAL A 86 3.08 9.71 -10.80
N GLU A 87 2.18 8.77 -11.08
CA GLU A 87 0.77 9.05 -11.37
C GLU A 87 -0.14 8.11 -10.57
N HIS A 88 -1.25 8.63 -10.04
CA HIS A 88 -2.21 7.83 -9.29
C HIS A 88 -1.54 6.93 -8.23
N PHE A 89 -0.62 7.52 -7.47
CA PHE A 89 0.31 6.83 -6.59
C PHE A 89 0.18 7.31 -5.14
N ILE A 90 0.17 6.37 -4.18
CA ILE A 90 0.25 6.68 -2.75
C ILE A 90 1.64 6.34 -2.24
N VAL A 91 2.37 7.36 -1.76
CA VAL A 91 3.72 7.22 -1.21
C VAL A 91 3.68 7.26 0.31
N GLY A 92 3.99 6.13 0.92
CA GLY A 92 4.14 5.97 2.36
C GLY A 92 5.37 6.68 2.91
N VAL A 93 5.44 6.81 4.23
CA VAL A 93 6.51 7.58 4.90
C VAL A 93 7.90 7.01 4.59
N ARG A 94 8.91 7.89 4.53
CA ARG A 94 10.33 7.51 4.33
C ARG A 94 10.63 6.78 3.01
N SER A 95 9.72 6.83 2.04
CA SER A 95 9.93 6.20 0.74
C SER A 95 11.06 6.87 -0.03
N ARG A 96 11.78 6.08 -0.84
CA ARG A 96 12.86 6.54 -1.71
C ARG A 96 12.59 6.06 -3.13
N LEU A 97 12.54 7.01 -4.07
CA LEU A 97 12.47 6.76 -5.51
C LEU A 97 13.70 7.40 -6.16
N GLU A 98 14.50 6.60 -6.85
CA GLU A 98 15.70 7.06 -7.55
C GLU A 98 15.40 7.48 -9.00
N TYR A 99 16.43 7.97 -9.69
CA TYR A 99 16.35 8.59 -11.01
C TYR A 99 15.71 7.70 -12.09
N GLY A 100 14.83 8.31 -12.89
CA GLY A 100 14.17 7.67 -14.02
C GLY A 100 13.12 6.63 -13.62
N VAL A 101 12.67 6.64 -12.37
CA VAL A 101 11.58 5.77 -11.90
C VAL A 101 10.25 6.26 -12.47
N GLU A 102 9.48 5.34 -13.02
CA GLU A 102 8.12 5.56 -13.50
C GLU A 102 7.16 4.68 -12.69
N ILE A 103 6.19 5.27 -11.99
CA ILE A 103 5.22 4.52 -11.18
C ILE A 103 3.81 5.00 -11.46
N ASN A 104 2.91 4.08 -11.77
CA ASN A 104 1.48 4.36 -11.92
C ASN A 104 0.61 3.36 -11.14
N ASP A 105 -0.57 3.79 -10.69
CA ASP A 105 -1.59 2.93 -10.08
C ASP A 105 -1.04 2.03 -8.95
N THR A 106 -0.24 2.61 -8.05
CA THR A 106 0.52 1.84 -7.06
C THR A 106 0.32 2.40 -5.65
N MET A 107 0.46 1.54 -4.64
CA MET A 107 0.57 1.95 -3.24
C MET A 107 1.90 1.48 -2.67
N MET A 108 2.75 2.41 -2.23
CA MET A 108 3.98 2.10 -1.52
C MET A 108 3.81 2.38 -0.03
N MET A 109 3.99 1.37 0.82
CA MET A 109 3.85 1.49 2.28
C MET A 109 4.98 2.30 2.93
N GLY A 110 6.12 2.42 2.24
CA GLY A 110 7.29 3.17 2.66
C GLY A 110 8.25 2.38 3.53
N SER A 111 8.86 3.03 4.53
CA SER A 111 9.95 2.43 5.30
C SER A 111 9.85 2.70 6.79
N ASP A 112 10.23 1.68 7.58
CA ASP A 112 10.28 1.74 9.04
C ASP A 112 11.44 2.60 9.55
N TYR A 113 12.53 2.71 8.77
CA TYR A 113 13.73 3.50 9.08
C TYR A 113 14.39 4.02 7.79
N TYR A 114 15.35 4.94 7.92
CA TYR A 114 16.20 5.36 6.81
C TYR A 114 17.44 4.48 6.73
N GLN A 115 17.85 4.16 5.50
CA GLN A 115 19.14 3.56 5.24
C GLN A 115 20.16 4.67 4.93
N THR A 116 21.30 4.66 5.62
CA THR A 116 22.40 5.61 5.42
C THR A 116 23.29 5.22 4.25
N GLU A 117 24.02 6.18 3.69
CA GLU A 117 24.98 5.91 2.61
C GLU A 117 26.10 4.95 3.06
N ALA A 118 26.54 5.07 4.31
CA ALA A 118 27.54 4.16 4.90
C ALA A 118 27.01 2.72 5.00
N GLU A 119 25.75 2.53 5.38
CA GLU A 119 25.12 1.20 5.40
C GLU A 119 24.91 0.63 4.00
N ILE A 120 24.62 1.47 3.00
CA ILE A 120 24.55 1.02 1.61
C ILE A 120 25.94 0.57 1.13
N ALA A 121 26.98 1.35 1.45
CA ALA A 121 28.35 1.06 1.05
C ALA A 121 29.00 -0.12 1.80
N SER A 122 28.54 -0.42 3.02
CA SER A 122 29.12 -1.48 3.87
C SER A 122 28.58 -2.87 3.57
N ILE A 123 27.51 -3.02 2.77
CA ILE A 123 26.98 -4.33 2.41
C ILE A 123 27.99 -5.02 1.49
N PRO A 124 28.60 -6.15 1.88
CA PRO A 124 29.56 -6.84 1.04
C PRO A 124 28.84 -7.56 -0.11
N GLY A 125 29.21 -7.25 -1.36
CA GLY A 125 28.78 -7.99 -2.56
C GLY A 125 28.48 -7.11 -3.78
N GLU A 126 28.49 -7.70 -4.98
CA GLU A 126 28.24 -7.01 -6.27
C GLU A 126 26.76 -6.67 -6.54
N ARG A 127 25.83 -7.08 -5.67
CA ARG A 127 24.37 -6.97 -5.89
C ARG A 127 23.64 -6.32 -4.71
N ILE A 128 24.12 -5.16 -4.28
CA ILE A 128 23.48 -4.39 -3.21
C ILE A 128 22.26 -3.68 -3.80
N VAL A 129 21.08 -4.01 -3.29
CA VAL A 129 19.85 -3.28 -3.59
C VAL A 129 19.45 -2.46 -2.36
N PRO A 130 19.54 -1.13 -2.41
CA PRO A 130 19.07 -0.26 -1.34
C PRO A 130 17.56 -0.39 -1.12
N MET A 131 17.11 0.03 0.05
CA MET A 131 15.69 0.14 0.34
C MET A 131 15.02 1.24 -0.49
N GLY A 132 13.84 0.95 -1.04
CA GLY A 132 13.12 1.82 -1.96
C GLY A 132 13.16 1.29 -3.40
N VAL A 133 13.00 2.20 -4.36
CA VAL A 133 12.92 1.89 -5.79
C VAL A 133 14.16 2.39 -6.51
N GLY A 134 14.92 1.45 -7.07
CA GLY A 134 16.14 1.71 -7.83
C GLY A 134 15.91 2.40 -9.17
N THR A 135 17.00 2.89 -9.77
CA THR A 135 16.95 3.73 -10.97
C THR A 135 16.31 3.03 -12.17
N LYS A 136 15.62 3.80 -13.03
CA LYS A 136 15.05 3.32 -14.31
C LYS A 136 14.07 2.15 -14.16
N THR A 137 13.44 2.04 -12.99
CA THR A 137 12.47 0.99 -12.69
C THR A 137 11.06 1.47 -13.01
N LYS A 138 10.26 0.59 -13.61
CA LYS A 138 8.87 0.85 -14.01
C LYS A 138 7.92 -0.02 -13.20
N ILE A 139 6.92 0.56 -12.56
CA ILE A 139 5.97 -0.16 -11.70
C ILE A 139 4.55 0.30 -12.00
N SER A 140 3.65 -0.66 -12.25
CA SER A 140 2.24 -0.43 -12.53
C SER A 140 1.39 -1.43 -11.75
N ASN A 141 0.22 -1.00 -11.24
CA ASN A 141 -0.76 -1.88 -10.57
C ASN A 141 -0.14 -2.76 -9.45
N CYS A 142 0.52 -2.11 -8.49
CA CYS A 142 1.33 -2.80 -7.50
C CYS A 142 1.11 -2.27 -6.07
N ILE A 143 1.28 -3.14 -5.08
CA ILE A 143 1.45 -2.78 -3.68
C ILE A 143 2.89 -3.10 -3.29
N ILE A 144 3.62 -2.11 -2.78
CA ILE A 144 5.00 -2.26 -2.31
C ILE A 144 4.98 -2.15 -0.79
N ASP A 145 5.21 -3.27 -0.10
CA ASP A 145 5.21 -3.31 1.35
C ASP A 145 6.51 -2.71 1.95
N LYS A 146 6.55 -2.60 3.27
CA LYS A 146 7.57 -1.85 3.97
C LYS A 146 8.97 -2.40 3.77
N ASN A 147 9.92 -1.49 3.65
CA ASN A 147 11.35 -1.80 3.54
C ASN A 147 11.70 -2.70 2.34
N ALA A 148 10.82 -2.79 1.34
CA ALA A 148 11.14 -3.47 0.09
C ALA A 148 12.37 -2.84 -0.57
N LYS A 149 13.18 -3.68 -1.22
CA LYS A 149 14.41 -3.32 -1.91
C LYS A 149 14.23 -3.67 -3.39
N ILE A 150 13.85 -2.68 -4.19
CA ILE A 150 13.62 -2.90 -5.62
C ILE A 150 14.84 -2.40 -6.39
N GLY A 151 15.44 -3.30 -7.17
CA GLY A 151 16.64 -3.05 -7.96
C GLY A 151 16.46 -2.00 -9.05
N LYS A 152 17.54 -1.80 -9.81
CA LYS A 152 17.53 -0.95 -11.01
C LYS A 152 17.01 -1.70 -12.23
N ASN A 153 16.43 -0.96 -13.18
CA ASN A 153 15.87 -1.51 -14.43
C ASN A 153 14.85 -2.64 -14.19
N VAL A 154 14.16 -2.63 -13.06
CA VAL A 154 13.09 -3.59 -12.76
C VAL A 154 11.82 -3.15 -13.49
N ILE A 155 11.02 -4.12 -13.94
CA ILE A 155 9.72 -3.87 -14.56
C ILE A 155 8.69 -4.71 -13.82
N ILE A 156 7.75 -4.07 -13.14
CA ILE A 156 6.62 -4.73 -12.46
C ILE A 156 5.35 -4.20 -13.10
N VAL A 157 4.79 -4.96 -14.04
CA VAL A 157 3.59 -4.55 -14.77
C VAL A 157 2.60 -5.69 -15.00
N ASN A 158 2.99 -6.95 -14.72
CA ASN A 158 2.15 -8.14 -14.90
C ASN A 158 1.56 -8.21 -16.33
N GLN A 159 2.42 -8.19 -17.36
CA GLN A 159 1.98 -8.11 -18.77
C GLN A 159 1.03 -9.24 -19.17
N ASP A 160 1.24 -10.42 -18.58
CA ASP A 160 0.44 -11.62 -18.84
C ASP A 160 -0.93 -11.61 -18.13
N LYS A 161 -1.23 -10.56 -17.34
CA LYS A 161 -2.47 -10.40 -16.56
C LYS A 161 -2.77 -11.61 -15.69
N VAL A 162 -1.74 -12.09 -15.00
CA VAL A 162 -1.89 -13.19 -14.05
C VAL A 162 -2.80 -12.73 -12.92
N GLU A 163 -3.84 -13.49 -12.62
CA GLU A 163 -4.78 -13.17 -11.53
C GLU A 163 -4.21 -13.54 -10.16
N GLU A 164 -3.62 -14.73 -10.05
CA GLU A 164 -3.17 -15.31 -8.79
C GLU A 164 -1.81 -15.98 -8.96
N ALA A 165 -0.83 -15.59 -8.14
CA ALA A 165 0.49 -16.23 -8.12
C ALA A 165 1.12 -16.19 -6.72
N GLU A 166 1.77 -17.29 -6.35
CA GLU A 166 2.51 -17.40 -5.09
C GLU A 166 4.00 -17.57 -5.36
N ARG A 167 4.75 -16.47 -5.20
CA ARG A 167 6.19 -16.40 -5.49
C ARG A 167 6.98 -15.82 -4.31
N PRO A 168 6.75 -16.27 -3.05
CA PRO A 168 7.40 -15.67 -1.88
C PRO A 168 8.93 -15.77 -1.89
N SER A 169 9.48 -16.82 -2.49
CA SER A 169 10.94 -16.98 -2.68
C SER A 169 11.54 -15.91 -3.59
N GLU A 170 10.73 -15.34 -4.47
CA GLU A 170 11.09 -14.24 -5.38
C GLU A 170 10.65 -12.88 -4.84
N GLY A 171 10.02 -12.86 -3.66
CA GLY A 171 9.69 -11.63 -2.94
C GLY A 171 8.32 -11.03 -3.25
N PHE A 172 7.44 -11.72 -3.97
CA PHE A 172 6.12 -11.17 -4.32
C PHE A 172 4.98 -12.21 -4.36
N TYR A 173 3.75 -11.70 -4.34
CA TYR A 173 2.54 -12.42 -4.70
C TYR A 173 1.79 -11.65 -5.79
N ILE A 174 0.88 -12.31 -6.49
CA ILE A 174 -0.14 -11.64 -7.31
C ILE A 174 -1.49 -12.06 -6.76
N ARG A 175 -2.36 -11.09 -6.48
CA ARG A 175 -3.73 -11.28 -5.97
C ARG A 175 -4.69 -10.40 -6.74
N SER A 176 -5.68 -11.00 -7.38
CA SER A 176 -6.65 -10.28 -8.21
C SER A 176 -5.98 -9.29 -9.15
N ASP A 177 -4.99 -9.75 -9.93
CA ASP A 177 -4.16 -8.99 -10.88
C ASP A 177 -3.11 -8.01 -10.29
N ILE A 178 -3.18 -7.73 -8.98
CA ILE A 178 -2.31 -6.77 -8.31
C ILE A 178 -1.03 -7.47 -7.84
N THR A 179 0.12 -6.95 -8.26
CA THR A 179 1.41 -7.43 -7.76
C THR A 179 1.65 -6.89 -6.35
N VAL A 180 2.01 -7.75 -5.40
CA VAL A 180 2.32 -7.37 -4.02
C VAL A 180 3.76 -7.73 -3.70
N VAL A 181 4.65 -6.73 -3.64
CA VAL A 181 6.03 -6.89 -3.20
C VAL A 181 6.08 -6.96 -1.67
N LEU A 182 6.72 -7.99 -1.14
CA LEU A 182 6.68 -8.34 0.27
C LEU A 182 7.56 -7.46 1.15
N LYS A 183 7.18 -7.35 2.42
CA LYS A 183 7.96 -6.64 3.44
C LYS A 183 9.39 -7.18 3.49
N ASN A 184 10.38 -6.28 3.52
CA ASN A 184 11.81 -6.58 3.55
C ASN A 184 12.33 -7.43 2.37
N SER A 185 11.50 -7.72 1.36
CA SER A 185 11.91 -8.52 0.21
C SER A 185 12.86 -7.74 -0.70
N THR A 186 13.58 -8.46 -1.54
CA THR A 186 14.48 -7.88 -2.53
C THR A 186 14.10 -8.36 -3.92
N ILE A 187 13.77 -7.41 -4.80
CA ILE A 187 13.59 -7.65 -6.23
C ILE A 187 14.90 -7.25 -6.90
N LEU A 188 15.56 -8.20 -7.56
CA LEU A 188 16.89 -8.00 -8.11
C LEU A 188 16.88 -7.09 -9.34
N ASP A 189 18.03 -6.49 -9.62
CA ASP A 189 18.26 -5.68 -10.82
C ASP A 189 17.79 -6.41 -12.10
N GLY A 190 17.05 -5.71 -12.96
CA GLY A 190 16.60 -6.24 -14.25
C GLY A 190 15.45 -7.26 -14.18
N THR A 191 14.89 -7.54 -13.00
CA THR A 191 13.75 -8.47 -12.87
C THR A 191 12.52 -7.92 -13.59
N ILE A 192 11.79 -8.81 -14.27
CA ILE A 192 10.51 -8.51 -14.94
C ILE A 192 9.42 -9.37 -14.27
N ILE A 193 8.36 -8.71 -13.79
CA ILE A 193 7.18 -9.32 -13.14
C ILE A 193 5.92 -8.88 -13.90
#